data_AF-A0AA92BYR0-F1
#
_entry.id   AF-A0AA92BYR0-F1
#
_cell.length_a   1.000
_cell.length_b   1.000
_cell.length_c   1.000
_cell.angle_alpha   90.00
_cell.angle_beta   90.00
_cell.angle_gamma   90.00
#
_symmetry.space_group_name_H-M   'P 1'
#
loop_
_entity.id
_entity.type
_entity.pdbx_description
1 polymer ?
#
loop_
_entity_poly.entity_id
_entity_poly.type
_entity_poly.pdbx_seq_one_letter_code
_entity_poly.pdbx_strand_id
1 'polypeptide(L)'
;MRPVRLLALAPRPFEDELLSCWHWRVSSHYSCSPRQVENWISGGSVGPNPHLFRHDVSADQPATRLWALACRLRQVDLERLSLQNTGRSGASFVSDPAHRGVCPTCLDEDAEEGRDHYCRRSWACVEAVACPRHKIGLEINCSGCFRSGLFQFRSTPVGVVRLFCRDCDAIVSARRFPRRDQTDLLQVASLVGEAIGKGGSEFERIDAASRFLWSPRPEGMPYIAALGLSLPYGQRPSVAKGAAPLASLPPAWRAVTITTIANLLFQVAPKTVPLSSSVREAFRQFEQGPTEECHQAPPPTRTASVVNLRAETEYRQLARGIIQSEGWKSLPSKAGRARNRAIGKLMLRALNDE
;
A
#
# COMPACT_ATOMS: atom_id res chain seq x y z
N MET A 1 1.62 40.59 11.71
CA MET A 1 1.89 39.14 11.53
C MET A 1 2.15 38.54 12.90
N ARG A 2 1.48 37.46 13.29
CA ARG A 2 1.82 36.74 14.54
C ARG A 2 3.21 36.11 14.39
N PRO A 3 4.07 36.15 15.42
CA PRO A 3 5.39 35.54 15.36
C PRO A 3 5.26 34.03 15.21
N VAL A 4 5.98 33.46 14.24
CA VAL A 4 6.11 32.02 14.02
C VAL A 4 6.91 31.43 15.18
N ARG A 5 6.38 30.41 15.86
CA ARG A 5 7.13 29.74 16.93
C ARG A 5 8.19 28.82 16.34
N LEU A 6 9.38 28.83 16.93
CA LEU A 6 10.54 28.08 16.43
C LEU A 6 10.65 26.72 17.10
N LEU A 7 11.03 25.71 16.32
CA LEU A 7 11.31 24.36 16.79
C LEU A 7 12.80 24.21 17.12
N ALA A 8 13.11 23.90 18.38
CA ALA A 8 14.48 23.68 18.85
C ALA A 8 15.15 22.42 18.28
N LEU A 9 14.36 21.36 18.01
CA LEU A 9 14.80 20.06 17.52
C LEU A 9 14.12 19.82 16.16
N ALA A 10 14.84 20.14 15.10
CA ALA A 10 14.40 19.91 13.73
C ALA A 10 15.52 19.20 12.96
N PRO A 11 15.44 17.86 12.79
CA PRO A 11 16.41 17.15 11.96
C PRO A 11 16.44 17.73 10.55
N ARG A 12 17.64 17.83 9.96
CA ARG A 12 17.77 18.27 8.57
C ARG A 12 17.14 17.22 7.63
N PRO A 13 16.45 17.64 6.57
CA PRO A 13 15.86 16.71 5.61
C PRO A 13 16.93 16.00 4.80
N PHE A 14 16.72 14.73 4.48
CA PHE A 14 17.58 14.02 3.52
C PHE A 14 17.20 14.37 2.07
N GLU A 15 18.16 14.25 1.15
CA GLU A 15 17.97 14.66 -0.24
C GLU A 15 16.89 13.87 -0.98
N ASP A 16 16.72 12.60 -0.64
CA ASP A 16 15.73 11.70 -1.21
C ASP A 16 14.55 11.44 -0.25
N GLU A 17 14.32 12.29 0.75
CA GLU A 17 13.22 12.13 1.69
C GLU A 17 11.88 12.65 1.14
N LEU A 18 10.77 12.03 1.58
CA LEU A 18 9.40 12.54 1.37
C LEU A 18 9.08 13.69 2.34
N LEU A 19 8.39 14.73 1.84
CA LEU A 19 7.98 15.86 2.68
C LEU A 19 7.15 15.42 3.90
N SER A 20 6.16 14.56 3.71
CA SER A 20 5.35 14.03 4.80
C SER A 20 6.17 13.22 5.81
N CYS A 21 7.17 12.46 5.35
CA CYS A 21 8.10 11.73 6.21
C CYS A 21 8.90 12.69 7.09
N TRP A 22 9.45 13.75 6.50
CA TRP A 22 10.22 14.73 7.23
C TRP A 22 9.37 15.43 8.30
N HIS A 23 8.14 15.84 7.97
CA HIS A 23 7.20 16.38 8.97
C HIS A 23 6.96 15.42 10.13
N TRP A 24 6.75 14.13 9.83
CA TRP A 24 6.56 13.11 10.87
C TRP A 24 7.80 12.96 11.75
N ARG A 25 9.01 12.91 11.18
CA ARG A 25 10.25 12.82 11.97
C ARG A 25 10.43 14.01 12.90
N VAL A 26 10.29 15.24 12.38
CA VAL A 26 10.37 16.44 13.21
C VAL A 26 9.34 16.38 14.34
N SER A 27 8.09 16.01 14.02
CA SER A 27 7.02 15.94 15.01
C SER A 27 7.23 14.85 16.07
N SER A 28 7.82 13.72 15.68
CA SER A 28 8.13 12.62 16.58
C SER A 28 9.16 13.00 17.64
N HIS A 29 10.10 13.91 17.36
CA HIS A 29 11.01 14.48 18.37
C HIS A 29 10.27 15.25 19.47
N TYR A 30 9.04 15.68 19.21
CA TYR A 30 8.14 16.33 20.16
C TYR A 30 7.01 15.42 20.66
N SER A 31 7.05 14.12 20.35
CA SER A 31 5.96 13.17 20.67
C SER A 31 4.58 13.65 20.18
N CYS A 32 4.56 14.39 19.07
CA CYS A 32 3.37 15.02 18.51
C CYS A 32 3.12 14.53 17.08
N SER A 33 1.89 14.75 16.59
CA SER A 33 1.59 14.66 15.16
C SER A 33 1.99 15.95 14.43
N PRO A 34 2.24 15.90 13.10
CA PRO A 34 2.52 17.09 12.30
C PRO A 34 1.46 18.19 12.45
N ARG A 35 0.19 17.80 12.55
CA ARG A 35 -0.91 18.75 12.77
C ARG A 35 -0.81 19.48 14.11
N GLN A 36 -0.44 18.78 15.18
CA GLN A 36 -0.25 19.41 16.49
C GLN A 36 0.92 20.41 16.45
N VAL A 37 1.99 20.07 15.74
CA VAL A 37 3.13 20.95 15.54
C VAL A 37 2.73 22.18 14.70
N GLU A 38 2.00 22.01 13.60
CA GLU A 38 1.50 23.13 12.76
C GLU A 38 0.62 24.11 13.54
N ASN A 39 -0.32 23.58 14.34
CA ASN A 39 -1.17 24.39 15.21
C ASN A 39 -0.34 25.18 16.24
N TRP A 40 0.70 24.54 16.79
CA TRP A 40 1.60 25.18 17.74
C TRP A 40 2.43 26.27 17.08
N ILE A 41 3.03 26.01 15.90
CA ILE A 41 3.83 26.97 15.13
C ILE A 41 3.00 28.21 14.78
N SER A 42 1.74 28.00 14.35
CA SER A 42 0.81 29.06 13.91
C SER A 42 0.19 29.85 15.07
N GLY A 43 0.28 29.36 16.30
CA GLY A 43 -0.35 29.99 17.47
C GLY A 43 -1.88 30.01 17.40
N GLY A 44 -2.49 28.99 16.78
CA GLY A 44 -3.94 28.89 16.60
C GLY A 44 -4.38 27.52 16.06
N SER A 45 -5.68 27.24 16.09
CA SER A 45 -6.24 26.04 15.47
C SER A 45 -6.32 26.26 13.96
N VAL A 46 -5.46 25.57 13.19
CA VAL A 46 -5.66 25.45 11.74
C VAL A 46 -6.90 24.57 11.56
N GLY A 47 -7.81 24.99 10.67
CA GLY A 47 -9.04 24.26 10.36
C GLY A 47 -8.77 22.79 9.98
N PRO A 48 -9.80 21.94 9.93
CA PRO A 48 -9.62 20.53 9.58
C PRO A 48 -9.04 20.41 8.16
N ASN A 49 -7.73 20.21 8.05
CA ASN A 49 -7.08 19.85 6.79
C ASN A 49 -7.05 18.32 6.70
N PRO A 50 -7.84 17.69 5.81
CA PRO A 50 -8.17 16.28 5.98
C PRO A 50 -6.99 15.31 5.80
N HIS A 51 -5.93 15.63 5.04
CA HIS A 51 -4.89 14.62 4.76
C HIS A 51 -3.50 15.24 4.59
N LEU A 52 -2.65 15.11 5.61
CA LEU A 52 -1.21 15.46 5.56
C LEU A 52 -0.47 14.79 4.38
N PHE A 53 -1.00 13.68 3.88
CA PHE A 53 -0.44 12.93 2.76
C PHE A 53 -0.69 13.58 1.40
N ARG A 54 -1.68 14.47 1.30
CA ARG A 54 -1.89 15.30 0.12
C ARG A 54 -0.76 16.32 -0.05
N HIS A 55 0.00 16.63 1.00
CA HIS A 55 1.16 17.55 0.93
C HIS A 55 2.31 17.01 0.09
N ASP A 56 2.43 15.69 -0.06
CA ASP A 56 3.46 15.12 -0.93
C ASP A 56 3.19 15.46 -2.40
N VAL A 57 1.92 15.50 -2.82
CA VAL A 57 1.50 15.71 -4.23
C VAL A 57 0.95 17.13 -4.47
N SER A 58 0.69 17.88 -3.40
CA SER A 58 0.20 19.26 -3.41
C SER A 58 0.83 20.02 -2.25
N ALA A 59 2.01 20.59 -2.46
CA ALA A 59 2.64 21.42 -1.44
C ALA A 59 1.77 22.68 -1.24
N ASP A 60 1.10 22.76 -0.09
CA ASP A 60 0.43 23.98 0.32
C ASP A 60 1.53 25.00 0.64
N GLN A 61 1.77 25.96 -0.26
CA GLN A 61 2.89 26.90 -0.15
C GLN A 61 2.92 27.65 1.19
N PRO A 62 1.79 28.13 1.75
CA PRO A 62 1.73 28.71 3.08
C PRO A 62 2.20 27.77 4.19
N ALA A 63 1.78 26.50 4.18
CA ALA A 63 2.18 25.50 5.18
C ALA A 63 3.68 25.17 5.07
N THR A 64 4.18 24.98 3.85
CA THR A 64 5.60 24.67 3.60
C THR A 64 6.50 25.81 4.07
N ARG A 65 6.11 27.07 3.81
CA ARG A 65 6.82 28.25 4.30
C ARG A 65 6.81 28.32 5.83
N LEU A 66 5.69 28.01 6.46
CA LEU A 66 5.56 28.01 7.92
C LEU A 66 6.53 27.01 8.58
N TRP A 67 6.56 25.77 8.08
CA TRP A 67 7.49 24.75 8.54
C TRP A 67 8.96 25.13 8.31
N ALA A 68 9.28 25.70 7.14
CA ALA A 68 10.64 26.15 6.84
C ALA A 68 11.12 27.21 7.85
N LEU A 69 10.27 28.21 8.14
CA LEU A 69 10.58 29.25 9.12
C LEU A 69 10.74 28.68 10.53
N ALA A 70 9.82 27.82 10.97
CA ALA A 70 9.88 27.21 12.31
C ALA A 70 11.14 26.36 12.52
N CYS A 71 11.60 25.67 11.47
CA CYS A 71 12.77 24.80 11.50
C CYS A 71 14.08 25.49 11.07
N ARG A 72 14.07 26.81 10.82
CA ARG A 72 15.24 27.57 10.35
C ARG A 72 15.87 26.94 9.09
N LEU A 73 15.01 26.64 8.12
CA LEU A 73 15.33 26.10 6.80
C LEU A 73 14.89 27.08 5.72
N ARG A 74 15.46 26.97 4.52
CA ARG A 74 14.92 27.69 3.36
C ARG A 74 13.71 26.93 2.84
N GLN A 75 12.71 27.67 2.36
CA GLN A 75 11.50 27.07 1.80
C GLN A 75 11.82 26.10 0.64
N VAL A 76 12.76 26.47 -0.22
CA VAL A 76 13.24 25.63 -1.33
C VAL A 76 13.79 24.27 -0.88
N ASP A 77 14.38 24.19 0.32
CA ASP A 77 14.93 22.94 0.85
C ASP A 77 13.84 21.95 1.29
N LEU A 78 12.62 22.43 1.55
CA LEU A 78 11.44 21.61 1.84
C LEU A 78 10.62 21.34 0.58
N GLU A 79 10.49 22.32 -0.31
CA GLU A 79 9.79 22.14 -1.59
C GLU A 79 10.39 20.99 -2.39
N ARG A 80 11.72 20.85 -2.44
CA ARG A 80 12.40 19.72 -3.11
C ARG A 80 12.00 18.33 -2.59
N LEU A 81 11.41 18.23 -1.39
CA LEU A 81 10.94 16.97 -0.82
C LEU A 81 9.55 16.57 -1.34
N SER A 82 8.81 17.51 -1.95
CA SER A 82 7.51 17.28 -2.57
C SER A 82 7.65 16.44 -3.83
N LEU A 83 6.70 15.53 -4.05
CA LEU A 83 6.59 14.74 -5.28
C LEU A 83 6.22 15.61 -6.49
N GLN A 84 5.64 16.80 -6.30
CA GLN A 84 5.36 17.74 -7.39
C GLN A 84 6.62 18.14 -8.16
N ASN A 85 7.74 18.30 -7.44
CA ASN A 85 9.00 18.75 -8.02
C ASN A 85 9.71 17.68 -8.87
N THR A 86 9.13 16.48 -8.96
CA THR A 86 9.60 15.45 -9.89
C THR A 86 9.12 15.67 -11.33
N GLY A 87 8.16 16.58 -11.55
CA GLY A 87 7.54 16.79 -12.86
C GLY A 87 6.58 15.68 -13.31
N ARG A 88 6.39 14.64 -12.49
CA ARG A 88 5.47 13.52 -12.80
C ARG A 88 4.04 13.86 -12.41
N SER A 89 3.08 13.33 -13.17
CA SER A 89 1.66 13.41 -12.82
C SER A 89 1.40 12.78 -11.45
N GLY A 90 0.42 13.31 -10.70
CA GLY A 90 -0.01 12.74 -9.42
C GLY A 90 -0.40 11.26 -9.49
N ALA A 91 -0.87 10.80 -10.65
CA ALA A 91 -1.22 9.39 -10.91
C ALA A 91 0.02 8.46 -10.97
N SER A 92 1.23 9.01 -11.06
CA SER A 92 2.50 8.26 -10.96
C SER A 92 2.88 7.90 -9.54
N PHE A 93 2.11 8.34 -8.54
CA PHE A 93 2.39 8.09 -7.12
C PHE A 93 1.30 7.28 -6.45
N VAL A 94 1.71 6.50 -5.45
CA VAL A 94 0.79 5.75 -4.61
C VAL A 94 0.03 6.72 -3.71
N SER A 95 -1.30 6.72 -3.88
CA SER A 95 -2.23 7.63 -3.21
C SER A 95 -2.34 7.34 -1.72
N ASP A 96 -2.36 6.06 -1.33
CA ASP A 96 -2.44 5.64 0.07
C ASP A 96 -1.02 5.38 0.64
N PRO A 97 -0.57 6.14 1.65
CA PRO A 97 0.70 5.90 2.32
C PRO A 97 0.84 4.48 2.90
N ALA A 98 -0.25 3.85 3.32
CA ALA A 98 -0.24 2.48 3.82
C ALA A 98 0.14 1.45 2.73
N HIS A 99 0.11 1.85 1.45
CA HIS A 99 0.42 1.00 0.30
C HIS A 99 1.76 1.31 -0.37
N ARG A 100 2.51 2.33 0.09
CA ARG A 100 3.85 2.66 -0.46
C ARG A 100 4.87 1.57 -0.15
N GLY A 101 4.84 1.10 1.09
CA GLY A 101 5.80 0.14 1.63
C GLY A 101 7.15 0.79 1.94
N VAL A 102 7.97 0.06 2.68
CA VAL A 102 9.31 0.47 3.08
C VAL A 102 10.30 -0.66 2.86
N CYS A 103 11.57 -0.33 2.66
CA CYS A 103 12.64 -1.32 2.69
C CYS A 103 13.18 -1.43 4.12
N PRO A 104 12.96 -2.54 4.83
CA PRO A 104 13.40 -2.68 6.22
C PRO A 104 14.93 -2.72 6.37
N THR A 105 15.68 -3.18 5.35
CA THR A 105 17.15 -3.18 5.39
C THR A 105 17.71 -1.76 5.30
N CYS A 106 17.13 -0.93 4.43
CA CYS A 106 17.40 0.50 4.36
C CYS A 106 17.17 1.20 5.71
N LEU A 107 16.14 0.80 6.46
CA LEU A 107 15.87 1.34 7.79
C LEU A 107 16.88 0.85 8.84
N ASP A 108 17.29 -0.41 8.77
CA ASP A 108 18.35 -0.95 9.64
C ASP A 108 19.68 -0.21 9.41
N GLU A 109 20.04 0.09 8.17
CA GLU A 109 21.23 0.90 7.84
C GLU A 109 21.12 2.33 8.40
N ASP A 110 19.94 2.96 8.30
CA ASP A 110 19.71 4.26 8.93
C ASP A 110 19.95 4.20 10.44
N ALA A 111 19.52 3.12 11.08
CA ALA A 111 19.73 2.90 12.50
C ALA A 111 21.20 2.62 12.86
N GLU A 112 21.92 1.86 12.04
CA GLU A 112 23.36 1.57 12.20
C GLU A 112 24.22 2.82 12.06
N GLU A 113 23.83 3.74 11.18
CA GLU A 113 24.47 5.05 11.03
C GLU A 113 24.04 6.07 12.11
N GLY A 114 23.23 5.65 13.10
CA GLY A 114 22.74 6.51 14.17
C GLY A 114 21.72 7.57 13.72
N ARG A 115 21.19 7.46 12.50
CA ARG A 115 20.21 8.39 11.93
C ARG A 115 18.80 8.03 12.36
N ASP A 116 17.85 8.95 12.16
CA ASP A 116 16.43 8.63 12.18
C ASP A 116 16.09 7.71 11.01
N HIS A 117 15.11 6.83 11.20
CA HIS A 117 14.45 6.19 10.06
C HIS A 117 13.80 7.26 9.18
N TYR A 118 13.88 7.10 7.86
CA TYR A 118 13.12 7.92 6.93
C TYR A 118 12.64 7.11 5.71
N CYS A 119 11.53 7.58 5.13
CA CYS A 119 10.94 7.03 3.92
C CYS A 119 11.52 7.75 2.70
N ARG A 120 12.10 6.96 1.79
CA ARG A 120 12.67 7.46 0.55
C ARG A 120 11.55 7.86 -0.41
N ARG A 121 11.77 8.94 -1.15
CA ARG A 121 10.84 9.52 -2.13
C ARG A 121 10.49 8.55 -3.24
N SER A 122 11.49 7.80 -3.70
CA SER A 122 11.31 6.77 -4.71
C SER A 122 10.30 5.69 -4.31
N TRP A 123 10.11 5.41 -3.01
CA TRP A 123 9.13 4.42 -2.54
C TRP A 123 7.68 4.87 -2.75
N ALA A 124 7.44 6.17 -3.00
CA ALA A 124 6.11 6.69 -3.29
C ALA A 124 5.67 6.45 -4.74
N CYS A 125 6.59 6.09 -5.65
CA CYS A 125 6.25 5.86 -7.05
C CYS A 125 5.43 4.57 -7.22
N VAL A 126 4.49 4.55 -8.16
CA VAL A 126 3.62 3.39 -8.38
C VAL A 126 4.38 2.15 -8.85
N GLU A 127 5.49 2.32 -9.56
CA GLU A 127 6.40 1.25 -9.98
C GLU A 127 7.27 0.71 -8.85
N ALA A 128 7.43 1.45 -7.74
CA ALA A 128 8.30 1.06 -6.65
C ALA A 128 7.66 -0.06 -5.83
N VAL A 129 8.00 -1.30 -6.19
CA VAL A 129 7.54 -2.54 -5.54
C VAL A 129 8.67 -3.31 -4.87
N ALA A 130 9.92 -2.98 -5.20
CA ALA A 130 11.12 -3.50 -4.58
C ALA A 130 12.15 -2.38 -4.37
N CYS A 131 13.04 -2.56 -3.40
CA CYS A 131 14.13 -1.65 -3.13
C CYS A 131 15.24 -1.82 -4.17
N PRO A 132 15.65 -0.78 -4.91
CA PRO A 132 16.72 -0.91 -5.90
C PRO A 132 18.09 -1.21 -5.27
N ARG A 133 18.31 -0.77 -4.02
CA ARG A 133 19.58 -0.99 -3.29
C ARG A 133 19.69 -2.42 -2.75
N HIS A 134 18.65 -2.90 -2.07
CA HIS A 134 18.68 -4.19 -1.38
C HIS A 134 18.03 -5.34 -2.13
N LYS A 135 17.35 -5.07 -3.25
CA LYS A 135 16.71 -6.06 -4.11
C LYS A 135 15.68 -6.92 -3.38
N ILE A 136 14.99 -6.35 -2.40
CA ILE A 136 13.89 -6.99 -1.68
C ILE A 136 12.59 -6.24 -1.92
N GLY A 137 11.45 -6.93 -1.82
CA GLY A 137 10.13 -6.31 -1.96
C GLY A 137 9.91 -5.23 -0.90
N LEU A 138 9.25 -4.13 -1.26
CA LEU A 138 8.83 -3.12 -0.29
C LEU A 138 7.69 -3.68 0.58
N GLU A 139 7.80 -3.46 1.89
CA GLU A 139 6.93 -4.10 2.87
C GLU A 139 5.97 -3.12 3.52
N ILE A 140 4.74 -3.58 3.68
CA ILE A 140 3.68 -2.91 4.46
C ILE A 140 3.26 -3.74 5.68
N ASN A 141 3.85 -4.93 5.85
CA ASN A 141 3.49 -5.87 6.89
C ASN A 141 4.55 -5.83 7.99
N CYS A 142 4.13 -5.85 9.24
CA CYS A 142 5.06 -6.03 10.35
C CYS A 142 5.67 -7.44 10.32
N SER A 143 7.00 -7.57 10.42
CA SER A 143 7.67 -8.88 10.51
C SER A 143 7.44 -9.62 11.83
N GLY A 144 6.84 -8.96 12.84
CA GLY A 144 6.51 -9.55 14.14
C GLY A 144 5.08 -10.10 14.20
N CYS A 145 4.10 -9.23 13.94
CA CYS A 145 2.68 -9.59 14.05
C CYS A 145 1.98 -9.85 12.71
N PHE A 146 2.68 -9.67 11.58
CA PHE A 146 2.18 -9.87 10.21
C PHE A 146 1.00 -8.99 9.78
N ARG A 147 0.56 -8.06 10.63
CA ARG A 147 -0.48 -7.08 10.26
C ARG A 147 0.07 -6.10 9.24
N SER A 148 -0.75 -5.82 8.23
CA SER A 148 -0.51 -4.82 7.20
C SER A 148 -0.96 -3.44 7.67
N GLY A 149 -0.23 -2.38 7.31
CA GLY A 149 -0.71 -1.02 7.47
C GLY A 149 0.40 0.01 7.56
N LEU A 150 0.00 1.23 7.93
CA LEU A 150 0.92 2.36 8.08
C LEU A 150 1.78 2.20 9.33
N PHE A 151 3.10 2.19 9.14
CA PHE A 151 4.06 2.30 10.23
C PHE A 151 4.08 3.72 10.82
N GLN A 152 4.32 3.83 12.12
CA GLN A 152 4.29 5.10 12.85
C GLN A 152 5.69 5.54 13.22
N PHE A 153 6.03 6.79 12.92
CA PHE A 153 7.23 7.41 13.45
C PHE A 153 7.05 7.71 14.94
N ARG A 154 7.98 7.26 15.77
CA ARG A 154 8.03 7.58 17.20
C ARG A 154 9.48 7.81 17.63
N SER A 155 9.68 8.73 18.56
CA SER A 155 10.99 8.90 19.20
C SER A 155 11.26 7.77 20.17
N THR A 156 12.52 7.36 20.22
CA THR A 156 13.04 6.36 21.17
C THR A 156 13.63 7.06 22.39
N PRO A 157 13.84 6.34 23.51
CA PRO A 157 14.47 6.93 24.71
C PRO A 157 15.87 7.51 24.48
N VAL A 158 16.59 7.05 23.44
CA VAL A 158 17.93 7.55 23.09
C VAL A 158 17.87 8.77 22.14
N GLY A 159 16.68 9.33 21.90
CA GLY A 159 16.50 10.58 21.17
C GLY A 159 16.51 10.46 19.64
N VAL A 160 16.40 9.23 19.10
CA VAL A 160 16.30 8.99 17.65
C VAL A 160 14.91 8.50 17.27
N VAL A 161 14.46 8.84 16.07
CA VAL A 161 13.13 8.47 15.57
C VAL A 161 13.20 7.16 14.78
N ARG A 162 12.27 6.24 15.06
CA ARG A 162 12.16 4.94 14.39
C ARG A 162 10.74 4.73 13.87
N LEU A 163 10.60 3.85 12.88
CA LEU A 163 9.31 3.35 12.43
C LEU A 163 8.88 2.16 13.28
N PHE A 164 7.67 2.24 13.82
CA PHE A 164 7.05 1.22 14.65
C PHE A 164 5.81 0.64 13.98
N CYS A 165 5.57 -0.66 14.21
CA CYS A 165 4.26 -1.24 13.96
C CYS A 165 3.24 -0.64 14.93
N ARG A 166 2.08 -0.21 14.41
CA ARG A 166 0.99 0.34 15.21
C ARG A 166 0.36 -0.68 16.16
N ASP A 167 0.38 -1.97 15.79
CA ASP A 167 -0.35 -3.01 16.51
C ASP A 167 0.46 -3.74 17.58
N CYS A 168 1.77 -3.90 17.38
CA CYS A 168 2.63 -4.64 18.30
C CYS A 168 3.85 -3.84 18.79
N ASP A 169 3.94 -2.57 18.42
CA ASP A 169 5.03 -1.65 18.81
C ASP A 169 6.45 -2.18 18.52
N ALA A 170 6.57 -3.13 17.59
CA ALA A 170 7.87 -3.58 17.12
C ALA A 170 8.47 -2.55 16.17
N ILE A 171 9.76 -2.25 16.34
CA ILE A 171 10.53 -1.49 15.36
C ILE A 171 10.57 -2.28 14.04
N VAL A 172 10.32 -1.59 12.93
CA VAL A 172 10.43 -2.15 11.58
C VAL A 172 11.91 -2.44 11.29
N SER A 173 12.23 -3.70 11.03
CA SER A 173 13.61 -4.18 10.84
C SER A 173 13.65 -5.41 9.95
N ALA A 174 14.74 -5.56 9.18
CA ALA A 174 14.96 -6.71 8.32
C ALA A 174 15.48 -7.93 9.11
N ARG A 175 16.04 -7.70 10.29
CA ARG A 175 16.74 -8.73 11.10
C ARG A 175 15.85 -9.92 11.52
N ARG A 176 14.53 -9.75 11.50
CA ARG A 176 13.57 -10.79 11.96
C ARG A 176 13.20 -11.83 10.90
N PHE A 177 13.43 -11.55 9.62
CA PHE A 177 12.93 -12.42 8.55
C PHE A 177 13.86 -12.39 7.32
N PRO A 178 14.23 -13.53 6.74
CA PRO A 178 14.98 -13.53 5.48
C PRO A 178 14.06 -13.11 4.32
N ARG A 179 14.50 -12.17 3.49
CA ARG A 179 13.78 -11.78 2.28
C ARG A 179 14.36 -12.48 1.06
N ARG A 180 13.49 -12.81 0.11
CA ARG A 180 13.90 -13.31 -1.20
C ARG A 180 14.41 -12.16 -2.06
N ASP A 181 15.47 -12.40 -2.81
CA ASP A 181 15.93 -11.51 -3.87
C ASP A 181 14.85 -11.32 -4.96
N GLN A 182 14.66 -10.08 -5.39
CA GLN A 182 13.64 -9.59 -6.32
C GLN A 182 14.29 -8.90 -7.53
N THR A 183 15.50 -9.30 -7.94
CA THR A 183 16.20 -8.68 -9.08
C THR A 183 15.37 -8.69 -10.36
N ASP A 184 14.73 -9.82 -10.68
CA ASP A 184 13.88 -9.94 -11.87
C ASP A 184 12.70 -8.95 -11.85
N LEU A 185 12.09 -8.75 -10.68
CA LEU A 185 11.00 -7.81 -10.49
C LEU A 185 11.48 -6.36 -10.62
N LEU A 186 12.68 -6.04 -10.11
CA LEU A 186 13.28 -4.72 -10.27
C LEU A 186 13.52 -4.36 -11.73
N GLN A 187 14.00 -5.30 -12.53
CA GLN A 187 14.23 -5.05 -13.96
C GLN A 187 12.91 -4.68 -14.67
N VAL A 188 11.83 -5.42 -14.36
CA VAL A 188 10.51 -5.13 -14.91
C VAL A 188 9.91 -3.82 -14.39
N ALA A 189 10.06 -3.56 -13.08
CA ALA A 189 9.62 -2.31 -12.48
C ALA A 189 10.37 -1.10 -13.06
N SER A 190 11.66 -1.24 -13.36
CA SER A 190 12.47 -0.20 -14.02
C SER A 190 11.94 0.09 -15.42
N LEU A 191 11.69 -0.94 -16.23
CA LEU A 191 11.14 -0.78 -17.58
C LEU A 191 9.80 -0.04 -17.58
N VAL A 192 8.88 -0.44 -16.68
CA VAL A 192 7.60 0.24 -16.52
C VAL A 192 7.78 1.65 -15.97
N GLY A 193 8.72 1.85 -15.04
CA GLY A 193 9.06 3.16 -14.48
C GLY A 193 9.59 4.14 -15.50
N GLU A 194 10.46 3.70 -16.42
CA GLU A 194 10.98 4.52 -17.53
C GLU A 194 9.84 4.97 -18.46
N ALA A 195 8.94 4.06 -18.82
CA ALA A 195 7.78 4.37 -19.65
C ALA A 195 6.81 5.35 -18.95
N ILE A 196 6.62 5.21 -17.63
CA ILE A 196 5.85 6.18 -16.84
C ILE A 196 6.57 7.54 -16.79
N GLY A 197 7.90 7.53 -16.63
CA GLY A 197 8.73 8.74 -16.54
C GLY A 197 8.75 9.57 -17.83
N LYS A 198 8.72 8.91 -19.00
CA LYS A 198 8.60 9.58 -20.31
C LYS A 198 7.26 10.29 -20.51
N GLY A 199 6.21 9.81 -19.85
CA GLY A 199 4.85 10.35 -19.98
C GLY A 199 4.21 10.06 -21.34
N GLY A 200 3.18 10.84 -21.68
CA GLY A 200 2.48 10.73 -22.97
C GLY A 200 1.75 9.40 -23.18
N SER A 201 1.77 8.90 -24.42
CA SER A 201 1.01 7.72 -24.83
C SER A 201 1.46 6.42 -24.15
N GLU A 202 2.75 6.28 -23.80
CA GLU A 202 3.23 5.10 -23.06
C GLU A 202 2.61 5.04 -21.65
N PHE A 203 2.54 6.19 -20.97
CA PHE A 203 1.90 6.30 -19.66
C PHE A 203 0.41 5.99 -19.73
N GLU A 204 -0.30 6.57 -20.71
CA GLU A 204 -1.73 6.31 -20.94
C GLU A 204 -2.00 4.82 -21.21
N ARG A 205 -1.11 4.16 -21.95
CA ARG A 205 -1.21 2.74 -22.26
C ARG A 205 -0.98 1.84 -21.05
N ILE A 206 -0.02 2.18 -20.18
CA ILE A 206 0.21 1.50 -18.90
C ILE A 206 -1.02 1.65 -17.99
N ASP A 207 -1.59 2.84 -17.95
CA ASP A 207 -2.78 3.16 -17.17
C ASP A 207 -4.02 2.41 -17.71
N ALA A 208 -4.20 2.36 -19.04
CA ALA A 208 -5.24 1.56 -19.70
C ALA A 208 -5.07 0.06 -19.41
N ALA A 209 -3.85 -0.48 -19.53
CA ALA A 209 -3.54 -1.86 -19.20
C ALA A 209 -3.82 -2.18 -17.72
N SER A 210 -3.48 -1.26 -16.82
CA SER A 210 -3.82 -1.38 -15.41
C SER A 210 -5.34 -1.46 -15.19
N ARG A 211 -6.11 -0.55 -15.81
CA ARG A 211 -7.59 -0.56 -15.71
C ARG A 211 -8.21 -1.80 -16.31
N PHE A 212 -7.70 -2.28 -17.45
CA PHE A 212 -8.12 -3.54 -18.06
C PHE A 212 -7.94 -4.72 -17.10
N LEU A 213 -6.74 -4.86 -16.52
CA LEU A 213 -6.44 -5.96 -15.58
C LEU A 213 -7.35 -5.96 -14.35
N TRP A 214 -7.75 -4.78 -13.89
CA TRP A 214 -8.62 -4.61 -12.72
C TRP A 214 -10.10 -4.39 -13.08
N SER A 215 -10.46 -4.52 -14.36
CA SER A 215 -11.84 -4.44 -14.81
C SER A 215 -12.64 -5.67 -14.36
N PRO A 216 -13.91 -5.50 -13.96
CA PRO A 216 -14.75 -6.61 -13.53
C PRO A 216 -15.12 -7.49 -14.73
N ARG A 217 -15.04 -8.80 -14.55
CA ARG A 217 -15.59 -9.79 -15.48
C ARG A 217 -17.04 -10.17 -15.12
N PRO A 218 -17.79 -10.84 -16.01
CA PRO A 218 -19.16 -11.32 -15.72
C PRO A 218 -19.25 -12.19 -14.47
N GLU A 219 -18.17 -12.89 -14.11
CA GLU A 219 -18.06 -13.72 -12.91
C GLU A 219 -17.80 -12.89 -11.63
N GLY A 220 -17.74 -11.56 -11.73
CA GLY A 220 -17.53 -10.62 -10.61
C GLY A 220 -16.07 -10.42 -10.20
N MET A 221 -15.13 -11.14 -10.81
CA MET A 221 -13.71 -11.10 -10.48
C MET A 221 -12.95 -10.17 -11.44
N PRO A 222 -11.88 -9.49 -11.00
CA PRO A 222 -11.08 -8.68 -11.92
C PRO A 222 -10.36 -9.57 -12.93
N TYR A 223 -10.13 -9.05 -14.14
CA TYR A 223 -9.51 -9.81 -15.24
C TYR A 223 -8.20 -10.51 -14.84
N ILE A 224 -7.35 -9.84 -14.05
CA ILE A 224 -6.07 -10.37 -13.55
C ILE A 224 -6.21 -11.67 -12.74
N ALA A 225 -7.35 -11.89 -12.08
CA ALA A 225 -7.59 -13.10 -11.31
C ALA A 225 -7.85 -14.33 -12.20
N ALA A 226 -8.24 -14.14 -13.46
CA ALA A 226 -8.51 -15.21 -14.42
C ALA A 226 -7.28 -15.64 -15.23
N LEU A 227 -6.12 -15.00 -15.02
CA LEU A 227 -4.91 -15.21 -15.81
C LEU A 227 -4.04 -16.41 -15.37
N GLY A 228 -4.48 -17.18 -14.37
CA GLY A 228 -3.71 -18.32 -13.84
C GLY A 228 -2.38 -17.91 -13.18
N LEU A 229 -2.23 -16.64 -12.80
CA LEU A 229 -1.02 -16.11 -12.18
C LEU A 229 -0.89 -16.56 -10.72
N SER A 230 0.34 -16.64 -10.21
CA SER A 230 0.59 -16.75 -8.77
C SER A 230 0.23 -15.42 -8.09
N LEU A 231 -0.98 -15.33 -7.55
CA LEU A 231 -1.48 -14.12 -6.91
C LEU A 231 -0.90 -13.96 -5.49
N PRO A 232 -0.77 -12.71 -5.00
CA PRO A 232 -0.33 -12.46 -3.64
C PRO A 232 -1.27 -13.07 -2.60
N TYR A 233 -0.72 -13.49 -1.47
CA TYR A 233 -1.51 -13.95 -0.34
C TYR A 233 -2.30 -12.80 0.31
N GLY A 234 -3.43 -13.15 0.93
CA GLY A 234 -4.26 -12.22 1.69
C GLY A 234 -5.52 -11.79 0.94
N GLN A 235 -6.20 -10.79 1.50
CA GLN A 235 -7.43 -10.26 0.91
C GLN A 235 -7.12 -9.55 -0.41
N ARG A 236 -7.93 -9.83 -1.43
CA ARG A 236 -7.84 -9.11 -2.70
C ARG A 236 -8.28 -7.65 -2.50
N PRO A 237 -7.52 -6.67 -3.01
CA PRO A 237 -7.93 -5.28 -3.00
C PRO A 237 -9.24 -5.09 -3.77
N SER A 238 -10.12 -4.27 -3.23
CA SER A 238 -11.23 -3.70 -4.01
C SER A 238 -10.70 -2.46 -4.71
N VAL A 239 -10.84 -2.41 -6.04
CA VAL A 239 -10.51 -1.23 -6.84
C VAL A 239 -11.82 -0.59 -7.27
N ALA A 240 -12.07 0.63 -6.79
CA ALA A 240 -13.27 1.37 -7.15
C ALA A 240 -13.30 1.68 -8.66
N LYS A 241 -14.49 1.68 -9.25
CA LYS A 241 -14.68 2.05 -10.66
C LYS A 241 -14.13 3.46 -10.90
N GLY A 242 -13.22 3.60 -11.87
CA GLY A 242 -12.55 4.87 -12.20
C GLY A 242 -11.31 5.20 -11.35
N ALA A 243 -10.95 4.39 -10.36
CA ALA A 243 -9.69 4.55 -9.64
C ALA A 243 -8.49 4.17 -10.53
N ALA A 244 -7.32 4.80 -10.31
CA ALA A 244 -6.05 4.40 -10.91
C ALA A 244 -5.49 3.21 -10.12
N PRO A 245 -5.54 1.96 -10.63
CA PRO A 245 -5.26 0.79 -9.80
C PRO A 245 -3.82 0.78 -9.28
N LEU A 246 -2.84 1.10 -10.12
CA LEU A 246 -1.42 1.18 -9.70
C LEU A 246 -1.19 2.20 -8.57
N ALA A 247 -2.01 3.24 -8.43
CA ALA A 247 -1.90 4.22 -7.36
C ALA A 247 -2.57 3.76 -6.05
N SER A 248 -3.51 2.82 -6.12
CA SER A 248 -4.30 2.38 -4.95
C SER A 248 -3.89 1.01 -4.40
N LEU A 249 -3.14 0.21 -5.15
CA LEU A 249 -2.84 -1.18 -4.79
C LEU A 249 -1.69 -1.31 -3.77
N PRO A 250 -1.75 -2.29 -2.85
CA PRO A 250 -0.61 -2.70 -2.03
C PRO A 250 0.59 -3.16 -2.87
N PRO A 251 1.85 -3.10 -2.36
CA PRO A 251 3.04 -3.40 -3.14
C PRO A 251 3.04 -4.77 -3.82
N ALA A 252 2.57 -5.82 -3.13
CA ALA A 252 2.53 -7.17 -3.71
C ALA A 252 1.55 -7.28 -4.89
N TRP A 253 0.40 -6.61 -4.81
CA TRP A 253 -0.57 -6.56 -5.91
C TRP A 253 -0.12 -5.64 -7.03
N ARG A 254 0.58 -4.54 -6.71
CA ARG A 254 1.28 -3.72 -7.72
C ARG A 254 2.33 -4.53 -8.46
N ALA A 255 3.13 -5.34 -7.77
CA ALA A 255 4.18 -6.16 -8.38
C ALA A 255 3.63 -7.12 -9.44
N VAL A 256 2.55 -7.85 -9.12
CA VAL A 256 1.90 -8.75 -10.08
C VAL A 256 1.27 -7.96 -11.23
N THR A 257 0.64 -6.82 -10.94
CA THR A 257 0.04 -5.95 -11.98
C THR A 257 1.12 -5.43 -12.95
N ILE A 258 2.22 -4.89 -12.43
CA ILE A 258 3.36 -4.37 -13.21
C ILE A 258 3.99 -5.48 -14.06
N THR A 259 4.20 -6.66 -13.48
CA THR A 259 4.71 -7.82 -14.21
C THR A 259 3.79 -8.21 -15.37
N THR A 260 2.48 -8.19 -15.12
CA THR A 260 1.48 -8.52 -16.15
C THR A 260 1.42 -7.45 -17.24
N ILE A 261 1.50 -6.17 -16.87
CA ILE A 261 1.58 -5.05 -17.83
C ILE A 261 2.82 -5.18 -18.70
N ALA A 262 3.98 -5.53 -18.12
CA ALA A 262 5.20 -5.68 -18.89
C ALA A 262 5.14 -6.86 -19.88
N ASN A 263 4.51 -7.97 -19.50
CA ASN A 263 4.26 -9.09 -20.42
C ASN A 263 3.27 -8.70 -21.54
N LEU A 264 2.23 -7.94 -21.19
CA LEU A 264 1.20 -7.47 -22.12
C LEU A 264 1.75 -6.48 -23.15
N LEU A 265 2.48 -5.44 -22.70
CA LEU A 265 2.91 -4.32 -23.53
C LEU A 265 4.31 -4.49 -24.11
N PHE A 266 5.26 -4.99 -23.32
CA PHE A 266 6.68 -5.08 -23.70
C PHE A 266 7.14 -6.50 -24.00
N GLN A 267 6.26 -7.50 -23.85
CA GLN A 267 6.57 -8.92 -24.05
C GLN A 267 7.70 -9.42 -23.13
N VAL A 268 7.89 -8.77 -21.98
CA VAL A 268 8.85 -9.18 -20.96
C VAL A 268 8.13 -10.00 -19.90
N ALA A 269 8.45 -11.30 -19.81
CA ALA A 269 7.88 -12.20 -18.83
C ALA A 269 9.00 -12.74 -17.92
N PRO A 270 9.24 -12.17 -16.73
CA PRO A 270 10.18 -12.75 -15.78
C PRO A 270 9.56 -14.03 -15.22
N LYS A 271 10.00 -15.20 -15.71
CA LYS A 271 9.64 -16.53 -15.18
C LYS A 271 8.13 -16.82 -15.08
N THR A 272 7.29 -16.01 -15.73
CA THR A 272 5.82 -16.15 -15.77
C THR A 272 5.41 -16.75 -17.11
N VAL A 273 4.30 -17.49 -17.09
CA VAL A 273 3.71 -18.06 -18.31
C VAL A 273 3.38 -16.90 -19.28
N PRO A 274 3.80 -16.97 -20.56
CA PRO A 274 3.44 -15.98 -21.55
C PRO A 274 1.92 -15.78 -21.59
N LEU A 275 1.46 -14.53 -21.66
CA LEU A 275 0.03 -14.26 -21.81
C LEU A 275 -0.45 -14.79 -23.17
N SER A 276 -1.62 -15.44 -23.19
CA SER A 276 -2.20 -15.96 -24.41
C SER A 276 -2.55 -14.83 -25.40
N SER A 277 -2.62 -15.18 -26.68
CA SER A 277 -3.08 -14.26 -27.74
C SER A 277 -4.47 -13.69 -27.44
N SER A 278 -5.36 -14.49 -26.84
CA SER A 278 -6.70 -14.07 -26.44
C SER A 278 -6.71 -12.91 -25.43
N VAL A 279 -5.76 -12.87 -24.49
CA VAL A 279 -5.64 -11.77 -23.52
C VAL A 279 -5.21 -10.48 -24.21
N ARG A 280 -4.28 -10.58 -25.17
CA ARG A 280 -3.82 -9.43 -25.96
C ARG A 280 -4.94 -8.87 -26.84
N GLU A 281 -5.76 -9.74 -27.41
CA GLU A 281 -6.92 -9.33 -28.20
C GLU A 281 -7.97 -8.62 -27.33
N ALA A 282 -8.29 -9.19 -26.17
CA ALA A 282 -9.22 -8.57 -25.22
C ALA A 282 -8.74 -7.19 -24.75
N PHE A 283 -7.43 -7.01 -24.57
CA PHE A 283 -6.86 -5.70 -24.26
C PHE A 283 -7.01 -4.71 -25.42
N ARG A 284 -6.77 -5.13 -26.68
CA ARG A 284 -6.98 -4.25 -27.84
C ARG A 284 -8.44 -3.81 -27.99
N GLN A 285 -9.38 -4.73 -27.76
CA GLN A 285 -10.82 -4.40 -27.74
C GLN A 285 -11.14 -3.41 -26.62
N PHE A 286 -10.51 -3.56 -25.45
CA PHE A 286 -10.65 -2.60 -24.36
C PHE A 286 -10.07 -1.21 -24.72
N GLU A 287 -8.93 -1.15 -25.42
CA GLU A 287 -8.32 0.12 -25.89
C GLU A 287 -9.21 0.84 -26.93
N GLN A 288 -9.94 0.11 -27.77
CA GLN A 288 -10.80 0.67 -28.81
C GLN A 288 -12.11 1.28 -28.27
N GLY A 289 -12.41 1.08 -26.98
CA GLY A 289 -13.71 1.45 -26.40
C GLY A 289 -14.84 0.54 -26.91
N PRO A 290 -16.07 0.71 -26.43
CA PRO A 290 -17.20 -0.08 -26.93
C PRO A 290 -17.36 0.18 -28.43
N THR A 291 -17.13 -0.84 -29.25
CA THR A 291 -17.53 -0.86 -30.65
C THR A 291 -19.05 -0.71 -30.68
N GLU A 292 -19.58 0.34 -31.30
CA GLU A 292 -21.00 0.45 -31.59
C GLU A 292 -21.41 -0.66 -32.55
N GLU A 293 -21.79 -1.82 -32.02
CA GLU A 293 -22.57 -2.82 -32.75
C GLU A 293 -23.74 -3.30 -31.88
N CYS A 294 -24.89 -2.69 -32.15
CA CYS A 294 -26.22 -3.28 -32.29
C CYS A 294 -26.82 -4.10 -31.13
N HIS A 295 -27.88 -3.52 -30.53
CA HIS A 295 -29.00 -4.16 -29.84
C HIS A 295 -28.74 -5.50 -29.14
N GLN A 296 -28.35 -5.44 -27.87
CA GLN A 296 -28.70 -6.49 -26.92
C GLN A 296 -29.72 -5.96 -25.92
N ALA A 297 -30.82 -6.71 -25.80
CA ALA A 297 -31.96 -6.47 -24.92
C ALA A 297 -31.51 -6.11 -23.49
N PRO A 298 -32.35 -5.40 -22.71
CA PRO A 298 -32.00 -5.05 -21.34
C PRO A 298 -31.58 -6.30 -20.58
N PRO A 299 -30.47 -6.28 -19.81
CA PRO A 299 -30.12 -7.40 -18.98
C PRO A 299 -31.29 -7.64 -18.00
N PRO A 300 -31.68 -8.90 -17.73
CA PRO A 300 -32.66 -9.15 -16.69
C PRO A 300 -32.12 -8.56 -15.39
N THR A 301 -32.95 -7.77 -14.74
CA THR A 301 -32.72 -7.19 -13.41
C THR A 301 -32.31 -8.32 -12.48
N ARG A 302 -31.00 -8.51 -12.30
CA ARG A 302 -30.47 -9.46 -11.32
C ARG A 302 -30.68 -8.83 -9.96
N THR A 303 -31.71 -9.32 -9.29
CA THR A 303 -31.86 -9.26 -7.85
C THR A 303 -30.51 -9.47 -7.19
N ALA A 304 -30.11 -8.53 -6.34
CA ALA A 304 -28.98 -8.71 -5.45
C ALA A 304 -29.12 -10.09 -4.79
N SER A 305 -28.11 -10.94 -4.92
CA SER A 305 -28.02 -12.13 -4.10
C SER A 305 -27.91 -11.64 -2.67
N VAL A 306 -29.05 -11.57 -1.99
CA VAL A 306 -29.12 -11.40 -0.55
C VAL A 306 -28.33 -12.58 -0.01
N VAL A 307 -27.14 -12.29 0.50
CA VAL A 307 -26.44 -13.24 1.35
C VAL A 307 -27.39 -13.46 2.52
N ASN A 308 -28.09 -14.59 2.53
CA ASN A 308 -28.92 -15.00 3.66
C ASN A 308 -27.95 -15.28 4.80
N LEU A 309 -27.62 -14.23 5.56
CA LEU A 309 -26.88 -14.35 6.80
C LEU A 309 -27.76 -15.15 7.76
N ARG A 310 -27.22 -16.28 8.24
CA ARG A 310 -27.84 -17.07 9.31
C ARG A 310 -28.14 -16.16 10.51
N ALA A 311 -29.28 -16.37 11.15
CA ALA A 311 -29.64 -15.58 12.32
C ALA A 311 -28.63 -15.83 13.45
N GLU A 312 -28.37 -14.82 14.29
CA GLU A 312 -27.44 -14.95 15.42
C GLU A 312 -27.81 -16.12 16.35
N THR A 313 -29.10 -16.42 16.46
CA THR A 313 -29.64 -17.56 17.22
C THR A 313 -29.13 -18.91 16.69
N GLU A 314 -29.01 -19.07 15.37
CA GLU A 314 -28.47 -20.27 14.74
C GLU A 314 -26.99 -20.43 15.05
N TYR A 315 -26.20 -19.34 14.97
CA TYR A 315 -24.79 -19.38 15.36
C TYR A 315 -24.60 -19.77 16.83
N ARG A 316 -25.46 -19.28 17.74
CA ARG A 316 -25.43 -19.66 19.16
C ARG A 316 -25.78 -21.14 19.36
N GLN A 317 -26.72 -21.67 18.58
CA GLN A 317 -27.10 -23.09 18.64
C GLN A 317 -25.98 -23.99 18.13
N LEU A 318 -25.35 -23.63 17.01
CA LEU A 318 -24.18 -24.33 16.46
C LEU A 318 -23.00 -24.31 17.45
N ALA A 319 -22.72 -23.17 18.07
CA ALA A 319 -21.67 -23.05 19.08
C ALA A 319 -21.93 -23.97 20.29
N ARG A 320 -23.19 -24.04 20.77
CA ARG A 320 -23.57 -24.95 21.86
C ARG A 320 -23.40 -26.42 21.44
N GLY A 321 -23.82 -26.78 20.22
CA GLY A 321 -23.66 -28.13 19.68
C GLY A 321 -22.18 -28.55 19.59
N ILE A 322 -21.31 -27.64 19.13
CA ILE A 322 -19.86 -27.88 19.10
C ILE A 322 -19.32 -28.14 20.51
N ILE A 323 -19.65 -27.29 21.49
CA ILE A 323 -19.16 -27.43 22.87
C ILE A 323 -19.61 -28.74 23.53
N GLN A 324 -20.81 -29.21 23.19
CA GLN A 324 -21.38 -30.45 23.72
C GLN A 324 -20.88 -31.72 23.00
N SER A 325 -20.21 -31.58 21.85
CA SER A 325 -19.75 -32.71 21.04
C SER A 325 -18.59 -33.49 21.67
N GLU A 326 -18.50 -34.79 21.37
CA GLU A 326 -17.35 -35.64 21.73
C GLU A 326 -16.04 -35.13 21.10
N GLY A 327 -16.13 -34.46 19.95
CA GLY A 327 -15.01 -33.78 19.30
C GLY A 327 -14.43 -32.64 20.14
N TRP A 328 -15.25 -31.95 20.92
CA TRP A 328 -14.81 -30.89 21.83
C TRP A 328 -14.18 -31.46 23.10
N LYS A 329 -14.74 -32.55 23.64
CA LYS A 329 -14.19 -33.26 24.81
C LYS A 329 -12.82 -33.89 24.53
N SER A 330 -12.56 -34.27 23.28
CA SER A 330 -11.29 -34.86 22.82
C SER A 330 -10.22 -33.83 22.39
N LEU A 331 -10.44 -32.53 22.62
CA LEU A 331 -9.47 -31.49 22.24
C LEU A 331 -8.17 -31.58 23.05
N PRO A 332 -6.99 -31.35 22.42
CA PRO A 332 -5.70 -31.35 23.11
C PRO A 332 -5.67 -30.37 24.27
N SER A 333 -5.26 -30.79 25.48
CA SER A 333 -5.32 -29.98 26.71
C SER A 333 -4.45 -28.71 26.68
N LYS A 334 -3.36 -28.70 25.91
CA LYS A 334 -2.47 -27.54 25.75
C LYS A 334 -2.92 -26.63 24.62
N ALA A 335 -2.95 -25.33 24.87
CA ALA A 335 -3.18 -24.32 23.85
C ALA A 335 -2.05 -24.34 22.80
N GLY A 336 -2.41 -24.30 21.50
CA GLY A 336 -1.44 -24.35 20.42
C GLY A 336 -2.04 -24.66 19.06
N ARG A 337 -1.18 -24.72 18.02
CA ARG A 337 -1.57 -24.90 16.61
C ARG A 337 -2.43 -26.16 16.38
N ALA A 338 -2.15 -27.26 17.08
CA ALA A 338 -2.91 -28.50 16.96
C ALA A 338 -4.35 -28.37 17.49
N ARG A 339 -4.52 -27.73 18.66
CA ARG A 339 -5.84 -27.46 19.26
C ARG A 339 -6.67 -26.52 18.36
N ASN A 340 -6.06 -25.45 17.84
CA ASN A 340 -6.75 -24.50 16.97
C ASN A 340 -7.21 -25.15 15.65
N ARG A 341 -6.41 -26.06 15.06
CA ARG A 341 -6.82 -26.84 13.88
C ARG A 341 -7.98 -27.79 14.18
N ALA A 342 -7.98 -28.44 15.34
CA ALA A 342 -9.07 -29.32 15.75
C ALA A 342 -10.37 -28.54 15.97
N ILE A 343 -10.31 -27.37 16.61
CA ILE A 343 -11.46 -26.46 16.76
C ILE A 343 -11.97 -26.01 15.38
N GLY A 344 -11.08 -25.61 14.46
CA GLY A 344 -11.47 -25.21 13.10
C GLY A 344 -12.18 -26.32 12.33
N LYS A 345 -11.76 -27.59 12.51
CA LYS A 345 -12.45 -28.76 11.90
C LYS A 345 -13.85 -28.97 12.48
N LEU A 346 -14.06 -28.73 13.77
CA LEU A 346 -15.39 -28.82 14.40
C LEU A 346 -16.32 -27.72 13.90
N MET A 347 -15.81 -26.49 13.77
CA MET A 347 -16.58 -25.38 13.20
C MET A 347 -16.96 -25.65 11.74
N LEU A 348 -16.04 -26.17 10.93
CA LEU A 348 -16.31 -26.46 9.52
C LEU A 348 -17.37 -27.57 9.36
N ARG A 349 -17.32 -28.62 10.19
CA ARG A 349 -18.35 -29.68 10.21
C ARG A 349 -19.71 -29.12 10.60
N ALA A 350 -19.78 -28.37 11.70
CA ALA A 350 -21.03 -27.78 12.17
C ALA A 350 -21.66 -26.80 11.15
N LEU A 351 -20.86 -26.18 10.28
CA LEU A 351 -21.35 -25.31 9.21
C LEU A 351 -21.82 -26.07 7.96
N ASN A 352 -21.31 -27.29 7.75
CA ASN A 352 -21.54 -28.11 6.56
C ASN A 352 -22.51 -29.30 6.78
N ASP A 353 -22.84 -29.65 8.03
CA ASP A 353 -23.78 -30.76 8.36
C ASP A 353 -25.27 -30.32 8.24
N GLU A 354 -25.59 -29.49 7.25
CA GLU A 354 -26.97 -29.19 6.79
C GLU A 354 -27.19 -29.63 5.34
#